data_AF-A0AAE9EWS1-F1
#
_entry.id   AF-A0AAE9EWS1-F1
#
_cell.length_a   1.000
_cell.length_b   1.000
_cell.length_c   1.000
_cell.angle_alpha   90.00
_cell.angle_beta   90.00
_cell.angle_gamma   90.00
#
_symmetry.space_group_name_H-M   'P 1'
#
loop_
_entity.id
_entity.type
_entity.pdbx_description
1 polymer ?
#
loop_
_entity_poly.entity_id
_entity_poly.type
_entity_poly.pdbx_seq_one_letter_code
_entity_poly.pdbx_strand_id
1 'polypeptide(L)'
;MIRENTFFQEQKLSVQKIVHIAADWVESPGRDNERTASLHGVTTSTIVNLNKLFRQLTEQWFERQIEKNPNFLLGGPGKIVEIDESHMYKAKYNRGHMLRRKSIWIFGMTERHTNKVAMFRVKQRDAATLLPIIRAHVKPGSMIVSDADVVTRIIEYVNKIVTWQDLPMRFKVDVATLLDRDSRLAFQLTSRAENDIVSRCPINLKSLSISSFYCGKRPIPEKQQFSFRYCVQLPNDRVAVTEKRYIRDRAVEEFVRIFKHKKTTVKTLRLTAGRRMDDFLKNAVAGIVELKKEQCPKFVIRVTEIDFHGNLVAEFCELLSFFDTSILMSIKIEGYDIEPEVVSMLVATEQFKKAKKVSIMPLVSVPIDNFLHLNTFEVKLASAKPEEVVKVVKKFQTEPLPLDSFFTIMAEREIDENFLVGLFEKMKLPEKSRYSISTHDYNHVSKHATPSSDNVFILKVDAQSIYGVIVSCDALKRLKMDVAVYLNLREFGFDFTDL
;
A
#
# COMPACT_ATOMS: atom_id res chain seq x y z
N MET A 1 -30.15 -53.33 -36.89
CA MET A 1 -29.56 -52.21 -37.68
C MET A 1 -29.40 -51.00 -36.75
N ILE A 2 -28.31 -50.20 -36.79
CA ILE A 2 -28.08 -49.06 -35.84
C ILE A 2 -29.25 -48.06 -35.76
N ARG A 3 -30.10 -48.01 -36.80
CA ARG A 3 -31.23 -47.10 -36.89
C ARG A 3 -32.52 -47.64 -36.26
N GLU A 4 -32.72 -48.94 -36.21
CA GLU A 4 -33.98 -49.53 -35.73
C GLU A 4 -34.18 -49.30 -34.23
N ASN A 5 -35.37 -48.84 -33.82
CA ASN A 5 -35.76 -48.48 -32.47
C ASN A 5 -34.84 -47.45 -31.78
N THR A 6 -34.23 -46.56 -32.57
CA THR A 6 -33.40 -45.47 -32.06
C THR A 6 -33.88 -44.12 -32.59
N PHE A 7 -33.36 -43.03 -32.02
CA PHE A 7 -33.62 -41.67 -32.52
C PHE A 7 -33.05 -41.42 -33.94
N PHE A 8 -32.29 -42.37 -34.51
CA PHE A 8 -31.80 -42.32 -35.89
C PHE A 8 -32.78 -42.92 -36.92
N GLN A 9 -33.86 -43.59 -36.48
CA GLN A 9 -34.75 -44.36 -37.36
C GLN A 9 -35.38 -43.51 -38.47
N GLU A 10 -35.84 -42.31 -38.12
CA GLU A 10 -36.56 -41.40 -39.04
C GLU A 10 -35.66 -40.32 -39.65
N GLN A 11 -34.34 -40.39 -39.40
CA GLN A 11 -33.41 -39.33 -39.80
C GLN A 11 -32.84 -39.58 -41.20
N LYS A 12 -32.98 -38.60 -42.10
CA LYS A 12 -32.46 -38.67 -43.48
C LYS A 12 -30.94 -38.52 -43.57
N LEU A 13 -30.30 -37.92 -42.57
CA LEU A 13 -28.84 -37.76 -42.50
C LEU A 13 -28.16 -39.06 -42.07
N SER A 14 -26.88 -39.23 -42.43
CA SER A 14 -26.07 -40.34 -41.93
C SER A 14 -25.87 -40.24 -40.41
N VAL A 15 -25.73 -41.39 -39.75
CA VAL A 15 -25.52 -41.47 -38.29
C VAL A 15 -24.29 -40.65 -37.88
N GLN A 16 -23.17 -40.79 -38.60
CA GLN A 16 -21.95 -40.01 -38.37
C GLN A 16 -22.21 -38.51 -38.39
N LYS A 17 -22.97 -38.02 -39.39
CA LYS A 17 -23.27 -36.60 -39.51
C LYS A 17 -24.07 -36.08 -38.33
N ILE A 18 -25.06 -36.84 -37.85
CA ILE A 18 -25.87 -36.47 -36.70
C ILE A 18 -25.02 -36.44 -35.42
N VAL A 19 -24.12 -37.41 -35.25
CA VAL A 19 -23.19 -37.44 -34.10
C VAL A 19 -22.24 -36.25 -34.12
N HIS A 20 -21.68 -35.87 -35.28
CA HIS A 20 -20.85 -34.67 -35.39
C HIS A 20 -21.62 -33.39 -35.05
N ILE A 21 -22.87 -33.26 -35.52
CA ILE A 21 -23.72 -32.10 -35.18
C ILE A 21 -24.06 -32.11 -33.68
N ALA A 22 -24.25 -33.28 -33.07
CA ALA A 22 -24.49 -33.39 -31.63
C ALA A 22 -23.25 -33.00 -30.80
N ALA A 23 -22.05 -33.41 -31.22
CA ALA A 23 -20.80 -32.99 -30.59
C ALA A 23 -20.61 -31.47 -30.69
N ASP A 24 -20.85 -30.91 -31.87
CA ASP A 24 -20.80 -29.47 -32.11
C ASP A 24 -21.79 -28.69 -31.23
N TRP A 25 -23.00 -29.24 -31.05
CA TRP A 25 -24.03 -28.66 -30.19
C TRP A 25 -23.62 -28.61 -28.71
N VAL A 26 -22.86 -29.60 -28.23
CA VAL A 26 -22.34 -29.66 -26.85
C VAL A 26 -21.14 -28.73 -26.67
N GLU A 27 -20.20 -28.72 -27.61
CA GLU A 27 -18.96 -27.95 -27.51
C GLU A 27 -19.17 -26.45 -27.78
N SER A 28 -20.24 -26.07 -28.48
CA SER A 28 -20.48 -24.70 -28.95
C SER A 28 -21.91 -24.20 -28.70
N PRO A 29 -22.36 -24.14 -27.44
CA PRO A 29 -23.76 -23.86 -27.09
C PRO A 29 -24.27 -22.46 -27.50
N GLY A 30 -23.38 -21.53 -27.85
CA GLY A 30 -23.72 -20.18 -28.29
C GLY A 30 -23.70 -19.94 -29.81
N ARG A 31 -23.37 -20.96 -30.62
CA ARG A 31 -23.27 -20.79 -32.09
C ARG A 31 -24.65 -20.63 -32.72
N ASP A 32 -24.77 -19.73 -33.68
CA ASP A 32 -26.00 -19.52 -34.43
C ASP A 32 -26.31 -20.71 -35.37
N ASN A 33 -27.61 -20.93 -35.59
CA ASN A 33 -28.07 -22.09 -36.38
C ASN A 33 -27.64 -21.99 -37.86
N GLU A 34 -27.50 -20.78 -38.41
CA GLU A 34 -27.16 -20.56 -39.82
C GLU A 34 -25.70 -20.94 -40.10
N ARG A 35 -24.79 -20.52 -39.22
CA ARG A 35 -23.38 -20.90 -39.25
C ARG A 35 -23.17 -22.38 -39.01
N THR A 36 -23.91 -22.97 -38.08
CA THR A 36 -23.89 -24.43 -37.83
C THR A 36 -24.37 -25.20 -39.06
N ALA A 37 -25.44 -24.72 -39.70
CA ALA A 37 -25.97 -25.30 -40.92
C ALA A 37 -24.95 -25.24 -42.08
N SER A 38 -24.31 -24.09 -42.26
CA SER A 38 -23.23 -23.88 -43.24
C SER A 38 -22.04 -24.81 -43.00
N LEU A 39 -21.54 -24.88 -41.75
CA LEU A 39 -20.41 -25.74 -41.36
C LEU A 39 -20.65 -27.21 -41.69
N HIS A 40 -21.87 -27.68 -41.45
CA HIS A 40 -22.23 -29.07 -41.69
C HIS A 40 -22.84 -29.30 -43.09
N GLY A 41 -22.97 -28.29 -43.94
CA GLY A 41 -23.56 -28.44 -45.28
C GLY A 41 -24.99 -28.96 -45.26
N VAL A 42 -25.80 -28.50 -44.30
CA VAL A 42 -27.22 -28.85 -44.15
C VAL A 42 -28.08 -27.60 -44.10
N THR A 43 -29.40 -27.73 -44.16
CA THR A 43 -30.30 -26.58 -44.03
C THR A 43 -30.46 -26.13 -42.58
N THR A 44 -30.71 -24.84 -42.37
CA THR A 44 -31.02 -24.27 -41.04
C THR A 44 -32.22 -24.97 -40.39
N SER A 45 -33.24 -25.35 -41.18
CA SER A 45 -34.39 -26.11 -40.69
C SER A 45 -34.00 -27.48 -40.12
N THR A 46 -33.01 -28.14 -40.72
CA THR A 46 -32.48 -29.42 -40.24
C THR A 46 -31.77 -29.25 -38.89
N ILE A 47 -30.91 -28.23 -38.75
CA ILE A 47 -30.26 -27.91 -37.47
C ILE A 47 -31.29 -27.59 -36.38
N VAL A 48 -32.32 -26.80 -36.68
CA VAL A 48 -33.37 -26.48 -35.72
C VAL A 48 -34.11 -27.74 -35.24
N ASN A 49 -34.38 -28.68 -36.13
CA ASN A 49 -35.04 -29.95 -35.78
C ASN A 49 -34.12 -30.86 -34.96
N LEU A 50 -32.84 -30.98 -35.32
CA LEU A 50 -31.86 -31.72 -34.52
C LEU A 50 -31.67 -31.10 -33.13
N ASN A 51 -31.59 -29.77 -33.02
CA ASN A 51 -31.51 -29.09 -31.73
C ASN A 51 -32.77 -29.28 -30.86
N LYS A 52 -33.95 -29.49 -31.46
CA LYS A 52 -35.16 -29.89 -30.71
C LYS A 52 -35.02 -31.33 -30.19
N LEU A 53 -34.59 -32.24 -31.06
CA LEU A 53 -34.37 -33.64 -30.70
C LEU A 53 -33.34 -33.79 -29.58
N PHE A 54 -32.18 -33.13 -29.69
CA PHE A 54 -31.14 -33.19 -28.66
C PHE A 54 -31.63 -32.70 -27.30
N ARG A 55 -32.40 -31.60 -27.28
CA ARG A 55 -33.01 -31.12 -26.03
C ARG A 55 -33.98 -32.13 -25.43
N GLN A 56 -34.82 -32.77 -26.24
CA GLN A 56 -35.73 -33.82 -25.76
C GLN A 56 -34.97 -35.04 -25.22
N LEU A 57 -33.88 -35.45 -25.88
CA LEU A 57 -33.04 -36.55 -25.42
C LEU A 57 -32.37 -36.22 -24.09
N THR A 58 -31.85 -34.98 -23.94
CA THR A 58 -31.25 -34.51 -22.68
C THR A 58 -32.29 -34.44 -21.56
N GLU A 59 -33.50 -33.96 -21.83
CA GLU A 59 -34.60 -33.92 -20.86
C GLU A 59 -34.98 -35.34 -20.38
N GLN A 60 -35.19 -36.28 -21.31
CA GLN A 60 -35.48 -37.68 -20.98
C GLN A 60 -34.33 -38.37 -20.22
N TRP A 61 -33.08 -38.03 -20.53
CA TRP A 61 -31.94 -38.53 -19.78
C TRP A 61 -31.92 -37.94 -18.37
N PHE A 62 -32.13 -36.64 -18.23
CA PHE A 62 -32.14 -35.94 -16.94
C PHE A 62 -33.23 -36.51 -16.02
N GLU A 63 -34.46 -36.64 -16.52
CA GLU A 63 -35.56 -37.21 -15.74
C GLU A 63 -35.21 -38.61 -15.22
N ARG A 64 -34.62 -39.46 -16.07
CA ARG A 64 -34.29 -40.84 -15.71
C ARG A 64 -33.11 -40.96 -14.77
N GLN A 65 -32.07 -40.17 -14.97
CA GLN A 65 -30.78 -40.34 -14.29
C GLN A 65 -30.62 -39.48 -13.06
N ILE A 66 -31.30 -38.34 -13.02
CA ILE A 66 -31.13 -37.32 -11.97
C ILE A 66 -32.42 -37.18 -11.17
N GLU A 67 -33.54 -36.85 -11.82
CA GLU A 67 -34.77 -36.51 -11.10
C GLU A 67 -35.46 -37.73 -10.46
N LYS A 68 -35.55 -38.85 -11.19
CA LYS A 68 -36.26 -40.07 -10.74
C LYS A 68 -35.32 -41.13 -10.16
N ASN A 69 -34.01 -40.88 -10.13
CA ASN A 69 -33.02 -41.85 -9.68
C ASN A 69 -32.63 -41.59 -8.20
N PRO A 70 -33.12 -42.39 -7.24
CA PRO A 70 -32.81 -42.18 -5.83
C PRO A 70 -31.32 -42.45 -5.49
N ASN A 71 -30.57 -43.10 -6.38
CA ASN A 71 -29.15 -43.36 -6.20
C ASN A 71 -28.26 -42.20 -6.69
N PHE A 72 -28.82 -41.22 -7.41
CA PHE A 72 -28.08 -40.04 -7.84
C PHE A 72 -28.12 -38.97 -6.74
N LEU A 73 -27.11 -39.00 -5.87
CA LEU A 73 -26.90 -38.00 -4.84
C LEU A 73 -25.55 -37.31 -4.99
N LEU A 74 -25.55 -35.99 -4.81
CA LEU A 74 -24.39 -35.12 -4.77
C LEU A 74 -23.78 -35.09 -3.36
N GLY A 75 -22.47 -34.93 -3.28
CA GLY A 75 -21.74 -34.72 -2.04
C GLY A 75 -21.55 -35.98 -1.19
N GLY A 76 -21.44 -35.74 0.12
CA GLY A 76 -21.10 -36.69 1.17
C GLY A 76 -20.07 -36.11 2.15
N PRO A 77 -19.74 -36.82 3.24
CA PRO A 77 -18.70 -36.40 4.16
C PRO A 77 -17.39 -36.03 3.45
N GLY A 78 -16.90 -34.82 3.70
CA GLY A 78 -15.67 -34.30 3.07
C GLY A 78 -15.82 -33.83 1.62
N LYS A 79 -17.04 -33.78 1.07
CA LYS A 79 -17.32 -33.27 -0.28
C LYS A 79 -18.00 -31.90 -0.24
N ILE A 80 -17.78 -31.12 -1.28
CA ILE A 80 -18.32 -29.76 -1.43
C ILE A 80 -19.34 -29.74 -2.58
N VAL A 81 -20.53 -29.23 -2.31
CA VAL A 81 -21.59 -29.00 -3.30
C VAL A 81 -21.85 -27.50 -3.40
N GLU A 82 -21.67 -26.95 -4.59
CA GLU A 82 -22.03 -25.57 -4.90
C GLU A 82 -23.48 -25.52 -5.37
N ILE A 83 -24.23 -24.53 -4.86
CA ILE A 83 -25.61 -24.31 -5.26
C ILE A 83 -25.81 -22.86 -5.70
N ASP A 84 -26.62 -22.66 -6.73
CA ASP A 84 -26.85 -21.35 -7.35
C ASP A 84 -28.25 -21.22 -7.97
N GLU A 85 -28.77 -19.99 -8.03
CA GLU A 85 -30.06 -19.66 -8.62
C GLU A 85 -29.91 -18.80 -9.88
N SER A 86 -30.23 -19.38 -11.03
CA SER A 86 -30.23 -18.67 -12.32
C SER A 86 -31.62 -18.21 -12.74
N HIS A 87 -31.75 -16.93 -13.08
CA HIS A 87 -32.99 -16.36 -13.63
C HIS A 87 -32.97 -16.34 -15.16
N MET A 88 -33.82 -17.14 -15.79
CA MET A 88 -33.88 -17.25 -17.25
C MET A 88 -35.13 -16.55 -17.80
N TYR A 89 -34.96 -15.72 -18.83
CA TYR A 89 -36.04 -15.03 -19.54
C TYR A 89 -35.80 -14.99 -21.06
N LYS A 90 -36.87 -14.88 -21.84
CA LYS A 90 -36.78 -14.74 -23.31
C LYS A 90 -37.26 -13.35 -23.75
N ALA A 91 -36.37 -12.55 -24.33
CA ALA A 91 -36.74 -11.26 -24.94
C ALA A 91 -37.34 -11.46 -26.33
N LYS A 92 -38.39 -10.70 -26.69
CA LYS A 92 -38.84 -10.58 -28.09
C LYS A 92 -37.93 -9.56 -28.78
N TYR A 93 -37.29 -9.95 -29.89
CA TYR A 93 -36.35 -9.10 -30.65
C TYR A 93 -35.10 -8.60 -29.90
N ASN A 94 -34.66 -9.29 -28.83
CA ASN A 94 -33.53 -8.85 -27.98
C ASN A 94 -33.66 -7.40 -27.44
N ARG A 95 -34.89 -6.85 -27.31
CA ARG A 95 -35.15 -5.47 -26.87
C ARG A 95 -36.11 -5.38 -25.65
N GLY A 96 -35.88 -4.41 -24.76
CA GLY A 96 -36.80 -3.96 -23.68
C GLY A 96 -36.54 -4.47 -22.24
N HIS A 97 -37.24 -3.90 -21.25
CA HIS A 97 -37.03 -4.06 -19.79
C HIS A 97 -37.37 -5.45 -19.19
N MET A 98 -36.53 -5.92 -18.25
CA MET A 98 -36.45 -7.30 -17.74
C MET A 98 -37.57 -7.76 -16.78
N LEU A 99 -38.14 -6.87 -15.96
CA LEU A 99 -38.83 -7.24 -14.71
C LEU A 99 -40.31 -7.68 -14.82
N ARG A 100 -40.95 -7.59 -16.00
CA ARG A 100 -42.39 -7.91 -16.18
C ARG A 100 -42.66 -9.12 -17.09
N ARG A 101 -41.66 -9.96 -17.35
CA ARG A 101 -41.75 -11.02 -18.38
C ARG A 101 -41.94 -12.41 -17.77
N LYS A 102 -42.55 -13.31 -18.56
CA LYS A 102 -42.54 -14.75 -18.28
C LYS A 102 -41.09 -15.19 -18.15
N SER A 103 -40.72 -15.56 -16.93
CA SER A 103 -39.38 -15.98 -16.55
C SER A 103 -39.47 -17.29 -15.79
N ILE A 104 -38.35 -18.02 -15.76
CA ILE A 104 -38.21 -19.25 -15.01
C ILE A 104 -36.98 -19.13 -14.12
N TRP A 105 -37.08 -19.69 -12.92
CA TRP A 105 -35.93 -19.88 -12.04
C TRP A 105 -35.40 -21.28 -12.23
N ILE A 106 -34.08 -21.38 -12.37
CA ILE A 106 -33.35 -22.64 -12.39
C ILE A 106 -32.49 -22.68 -11.13
N PHE A 107 -32.65 -23.73 -10.34
CA PHE A 107 -31.82 -24.01 -9.18
C PHE A 107 -30.81 -25.09 -9.54
N GLY A 108 -29.53 -24.72 -9.57
CA GLY A 108 -28.42 -25.59 -9.97
C GLY A 108 -27.63 -26.09 -8.76
N MET A 109 -27.08 -27.30 -8.89
CA MET A 109 -26.19 -27.92 -7.92
C MET A 109 -25.02 -28.59 -8.64
N THR A 110 -23.79 -28.36 -8.19
CA THR A 110 -22.58 -28.96 -8.77
C THR A 110 -21.67 -29.48 -7.66
N GLU A 111 -21.23 -30.74 -7.74
CA GLU A 111 -20.26 -31.30 -6.80
C GLU A 111 -18.84 -30.99 -7.28
N ARG A 112 -18.07 -30.22 -6.48
CA ARG A 112 -16.70 -29.80 -6.84
C ARG A 112 -15.80 -30.99 -7.13
N HIS A 113 -14.89 -30.80 -8.09
CA HIS A 113 -13.92 -31.81 -8.53
C HIS A 113 -14.56 -33.10 -9.07
N THR A 114 -15.83 -33.03 -9.44
CA THR A 114 -16.54 -34.09 -10.15
C THR A 114 -17.31 -33.50 -11.32
N ASN A 115 -17.86 -34.37 -12.16
CA ASN A 115 -18.74 -33.98 -13.27
C ASN A 115 -20.23 -34.15 -12.92
N LYS A 116 -20.58 -34.28 -11.63
CA LYS A 116 -21.97 -34.44 -11.22
C LYS A 116 -22.63 -33.08 -11.07
N VAL A 117 -23.75 -32.90 -11.77
CA VAL A 117 -24.55 -31.68 -11.79
C VAL A 117 -26.03 -32.05 -11.74
N ALA A 118 -26.85 -31.24 -11.07
CA ALA A 118 -28.31 -31.33 -11.11
C ALA A 118 -28.92 -29.92 -11.27
N MET A 119 -30.01 -29.81 -12.02
CA MET A 119 -30.67 -28.53 -12.31
C MET A 119 -32.18 -28.68 -12.26
N PHE A 120 -32.85 -27.86 -11.44
CA PHE A 120 -34.29 -27.96 -11.19
C PHE A 120 -34.99 -26.66 -11.59
N ARG A 121 -36.06 -26.77 -12.35
CA ARG A 121 -36.94 -25.62 -12.60
C ARG A 121 -37.80 -25.37 -11.37
N VAL A 122 -37.70 -24.19 -10.78
CA VAL A 122 -38.45 -23.80 -9.57
C VAL A 122 -39.37 -22.62 -9.85
N LYS A 123 -40.49 -22.56 -9.11
CA LYS A 123 -41.44 -21.44 -9.22
C LYS A 123 -40.94 -20.20 -8.48
N GLN A 124 -40.31 -20.41 -7.32
CA GLN A 124 -39.78 -19.38 -6.43
C GLN A 124 -38.42 -19.82 -5.90
N ARG A 125 -37.56 -18.86 -5.56
CA ARG A 125 -36.22 -19.08 -4.98
C ARG A 125 -36.20 -19.01 -3.45
N ASP A 126 -37.33 -19.34 -2.82
CA ASP A 126 -37.48 -19.27 -1.38
C ASP A 126 -37.02 -20.57 -0.69
N ALA A 127 -36.76 -20.47 0.61
CA ALA A 127 -36.35 -21.60 1.43
C ALA A 127 -37.31 -22.78 1.38
N ALA A 128 -38.62 -22.49 1.36
CA ALA A 128 -39.66 -23.51 1.33
C ALA A 128 -39.60 -24.37 0.05
N THR A 129 -39.21 -23.76 -1.07
CA THR A 129 -39.08 -24.44 -2.36
C THR A 129 -37.74 -25.16 -2.51
N LEU A 130 -36.63 -24.54 -2.09
CA LEU A 130 -35.29 -25.07 -2.34
C LEU A 130 -34.86 -26.18 -1.36
N LEU A 131 -35.28 -26.10 -0.08
CA LEU A 131 -34.90 -27.08 0.95
C LEU A 131 -35.28 -28.53 0.62
N PRO A 132 -36.52 -28.83 0.18
CA PRO A 132 -36.89 -30.19 -0.19
C PRO A 132 -36.01 -30.75 -1.31
N ILE A 133 -35.63 -29.90 -2.28
CA ILE A 133 -34.79 -30.29 -3.41
C ILE A 133 -33.38 -30.63 -2.93
N ILE A 134 -32.78 -29.80 -2.06
CA ILE A 134 -31.46 -30.07 -1.46
C ILE A 134 -31.49 -31.39 -0.70
N ARG A 135 -32.50 -31.62 0.15
CA ARG A 135 -32.62 -32.85 0.96
C ARG A 135 -32.77 -34.11 0.11
N ALA A 136 -33.45 -34.00 -1.03
CA ALA A 136 -33.66 -35.12 -1.93
C ALA A 136 -32.40 -35.48 -2.75
N HIS A 137 -31.48 -34.52 -2.98
CA HIS A 137 -30.40 -34.69 -3.95
C HIS A 137 -28.98 -34.50 -3.39
N VAL A 138 -28.82 -34.08 -2.13
CA VAL A 138 -27.51 -33.87 -1.48
C VAL A 138 -27.38 -34.77 -0.26
N LYS A 139 -26.28 -35.53 -0.17
CA LYS A 139 -26.01 -36.42 0.95
C LYS A 139 -25.80 -35.64 2.26
N PRO A 140 -26.28 -36.15 3.40
CA PRO A 140 -25.92 -35.62 4.71
C PRO A 140 -24.39 -35.58 4.92
N GLY A 141 -23.91 -34.58 5.66
CA GLY A 141 -22.48 -34.38 5.93
C GLY A 141 -21.69 -33.69 4.81
N SER A 142 -22.36 -33.27 3.73
CA SER A 142 -21.77 -32.43 2.68
C SER A 142 -21.52 -31.01 3.18
N MET A 143 -20.47 -30.35 2.66
CA MET A 143 -20.31 -28.91 2.74
C MET A 143 -21.04 -28.25 1.57
N ILE A 144 -22.03 -27.40 1.84
CA ILE A 144 -22.79 -26.70 0.81
C ILE A 144 -22.30 -25.25 0.75
N VAL A 145 -22.04 -24.74 -0.46
CA VAL A 145 -21.52 -23.38 -0.70
C VAL A 145 -22.48 -22.63 -1.63
N SER A 146 -22.77 -21.36 -1.32
CA SER A 146 -23.63 -20.47 -2.09
C SER A 146 -23.19 -19.01 -1.94
N ASP A 147 -23.55 -18.17 -2.92
CA ASP A 147 -23.22 -16.72 -2.98
C ASP A 147 -24.37 -15.81 -2.46
N ALA A 148 -25.51 -16.38 -2.05
CA ALA A 148 -26.74 -15.62 -1.76
C ALA A 148 -27.24 -15.70 -0.29
N ASP A 149 -27.68 -14.56 0.27
CA ASP A 149 -28.21 -14.40 1.64
C ASP A 149 -29.42 -15.30 1.99
N VAL A 150 -30.24 -15.69 1.00
CA VAL A 150 -31.45 -16.50 1.21
C VAL A 150 -31.09 -17.95 1.53
N VAL A 151 -29.97 -18.43 1.01
CA VAL A 151 -29.48 -19.80 1.19
C VAL A 151 -28.73 -19.96 2.52
N THR A 152 -28.16 -18.88 3.05
CA THR A 152 -27.55 -18.87 4.40
C THR A 152 -28.58 -19.26 5.48
N ARG A 153 -29.81 -18.76 5.38
CA ARG A 153 -30.94 -19.12 6.28
C ARG A 153 -31.45 -20.56 6.11
N ILE A 154 -31.30 -21.12 4.91
CA ILE A 154 -31.66 -22.51 4.56
C ILE A 154 -30.67 -23.50 5.21
N ILE A 155 -29.39 -23.13 5.23
CA ILE A 155 -28.28 -23.97 5.68
C ILE A 155 -28.10 -23.95 7.21
N GLU A 156 -28.42 -22.83 7.89
CA GLU A 156 -28.45 -22.71 9.37
C GLU A 156 -29.32 -23.78 10.06
N TYR A 157 -30.33 -24.32 9.36
CA TYR A 157 -31.25 -25.33 9.90
C TYR A 157 -30.71 -26.77 9.84
N VAL A 158 -29.68 -27.05 9.03
CA VAL A 158 -29.26 -28.43 8.71
C VAL A 158 -27.95 -28.84 9.38
N ASN A 159 -27.07 -27.91 9.76
CA ASN A 159 -25.91 -28.17 10.63
C ASN A 159 -25.39 -26.84 11.22
N LYS A 160 -24.91 -26.88 12.47
CA LYS A 160 -24.35 -25.71 13.18
C LYS A 160 -23.07 -25.24 12.48
N ILE A 161 -23.16 -24.20 11.65
CA ILE A 161 -22.02 -23.63 10.93
C ILE A 161 -21.48 -22.42 11.68
N VAL A 162 -20.16 -22.36 11.78
CA VAL A 162 -19.39 -21.19 12.22
C VAL A 162 -19.39 -20.19 11.06
N THR A 163 -20.14 -19.10 11.19
CA THR A 163 -20.19 -18.01 10.21
C THR A 163 -18.96 -17.10 10.34
N TRP A 164 -18.77 -16.20 9.36
CA TRP A 164 -17.81 -15.11 9.53
C TRP A 164 -18.08 -14.36 10.84
N GLN A 165 -19.32 -14.13 11.25
CA GLN A 165 -19.61 -13.49 12.53
C GLN A 165 -19.11 -14.32 13.73
N ASP A 166 -19.17 -15.64 13.66
CA ASP A 166 -18.80 -16.56 14.76
C ASP A 166 -17.28 -16.81 14.91
N LEU A 167 -16.46 -16.40 13.93
CA LEU A 167 -15.02 -16.59 14.01
C LEU A 167 -14.37 -15.73 15.11
N PRO A 168 -13.28 -16.20 15.75
CA PRO A 168 -12.54 -15.41 16.74
C PRO A 168 -12.00 -14.10 16.13
N MET A 169 -12.14 -13.00 16.86
CA MET A 169 -11.72 -11.67 16.39
C MET A 169 -10.24 -11.63 15.96
N ARG A 170 -9.36 -12.36 16.66
CA ARG A 170 -7.94 -12.47 16.32
C ARG A 170 -7.73 -13.04 14.91
N PHE A 171 -8.46 -14.09 14.57
CA PHE A 171 -8.40 -14.72 13.24
C PHE A 171 -8.86 -13.75 12.15
N LYS A 172 -9.94 -13.00 12.39
CA LYS A 172 -10.46 -12.00 11.45
C LYS A 172 -9.45 -10.88 11.18
N VAL A 173 -8.77 -10.41 12.22
CA VAL A 173 -7.69 -9.41 12.09
C VAL A 173 -6.54 -10.00 11.29
N ASP A 174 -6.11 -11.23 11.57
CA ASP A 174 -5.03 -11.89 10.82
C ASP A 174 -5.39 -12.02 9.33
N VAL A 175 -6.62 -12.44 8.98
CA VAL A 175 -7.11 -12.46 7.59
C VAL A 175 -7.08 -11.06 6.97
N ALA A 176 -7.58 -10.05 7.69
CA ALA A 176 -7.56 -8.67 7.22
C ALA A 176 -6.11 -8.13 7.04
N THR A 177 -5.09 -8.74 7.67
CA THR A 177 -3.67 -8.44 7.39
C THR A 177 -3.10 -8.98 6.10
N LEU A 178 -3.75 -9.99 5.52
CA LEU A 178 -3.35 -10.59 4.25
C LEU A 178 -3.98 -9.87 3.04
N LEU A 179 -5.00 -9.05 3.25
CA LEU A 179 -5.67 -8.30 2.19
C LEU A 179 -4.78 -7.16 1.67
N ASP A 180 -4.78 -7.00 0.35
CA ASP A 180 -4.23 -5.81 -0.29
C ASP A 180 -5.05 -4.56 0.10
N ARG A 181 -4.56 -3.38 -0.30
CA ARG A 181 -5.14 -2.11 0.09
C ARG A 181 -6.59 -1.92 -0.39
N ASP A 182 -6.89 -2.31 -1.63
CA ASP A 182 -8.20 -2.09 -2.24
C ASP A 182 -9.21 -3.07 -1.67
N SER A 183 -8.81 -4.34 -1.52
CA SER A 183 -9.58 -5.37 -0.83
C SER A 183 -9.85 -4.99 0.63
N ARG A 184 -8.86 -4.44 1.34
CA ARG A 184 -9.01 -3.99 2.72
C ARG A 184 -9.91 -2.76 2.84
N LEU A 185 -9.87 -1.83 1.89
CA LEU A 185 -10.77 -0.68 1.86
C LEU A 185 -12.21 -1.13 1.58
N ALA A 186 -12.42 -2.01 0.61
CA ALA A 186 -13.73 -2.60 0.33
C ALA A 186 -14.28 -3.33 1.56
N PHE A 187 -13.44 -4.10 2.24
CA PHE A 187 -13.74 -4.79 3.47
C PHE A 187 -14.07 -3.83 4.63
N GLN A 188 -13.32 -2.74 4.77
CA GLN A 188 -13.58 -1.71 5.78
C GLN A 188 -14.93 -0.99 5.59
N LEU A 189 -15.39 -0.86 4.36
CA LEU A 189 -16.62 -0.15 4.00
C LEU A 189 -17.87 -1.03 4.12
N THR A 190 -17.72 -2.35 4.29
CA THR A 190 -18.83 -3.30 4.25
C THR A 190 -19.73 -3.21 5.48
N SER A 191 -19.16 -3.04 6.69
CA SER A 191 -19.94 -2.83 7.92
C SER A 191 -19.10 -2.22 9.04
N ARG A 192 -19.76 -1.81 10.14
CA ARG A 192 -19.06 -1.33 11.36
C ARG A 192 -18.18 -2.40 12.01
N ALA A 193 -18.56 -3.67 11.93
CA ALA A 193 -17.78 -4.78 12.51
C ALA A 193 -16.49 -5.02 11.70
N GLU A 194 -16.58 -5.05 10.37
CA GLU A 194 -15.42 -5.16 9.48
C GLU A 194 -14.54 -3.91 9.52
N ASN A 195 -15.14 -2.73 9.72
CA ASN A 195 -14.39 -1.52 10.00
C ASN A 195 -13.55 -1.64 11.26
N ASP A 196 -14.12 -2.17 12.34
CA ASP A 196 -13.41 -2.44 13.60
C ASP A 196 -12.26 -3.46 13.38
N ILE A 197 -12.50 -4.51 12.60
CA ILE A 197 -11.46 -5.51 12.24
C ILE A 197 -10.29 -4.85 11.49
N VAL A 198 -10.57 -4.06 10.46
CA VAL A 198 -9.54 -3.36 9.69
C VAL A 198 -8.82 -2.31 10.55
N SER A 199 -9.55 -1.62 11.44
CA SER A 199 -8.97 -0.62 12.34
C SER A 199 -7.98 -1.22 13.34
N ARG A 200 -8.09 -2.52 13.62
CA ARG A 200 -7.18 -3.28 14.49
C ARG A 200 -5.96 -3.85 13.75
N CYS A 201 -5.86 -3.65 12.44
CA CYS A 201 -4.70 -4.10 11.67
C CYS A 201 -3.55 -3.09 11.71
N PRO A 202 -2.27 -3.55 11.70
CA PRO A 202 -1.14 -2.65 11.50
C PRO A 202 -1.18 -1.98 10.13
N ILE A 203 -0.80 -0.72 10.11
CA ILE A 203 -0.60 0.06 8.90
C ILE A 203 0.91 0.20 8.69
N ASN A 204 1.41 -0.21 7.53
CA ASN A 204 2.81 -0.01 7.14
C ASN A 204 2.83 0.96 5.96
N LEU A 205 3.23 2.21 6.22
CA LEU A 205 3.25 3.25 5.19
C LEU A 205 4.68 3.53 4.72
N LYS A 206 4.85 3.70 3.40
CA LYS A 206 6.04 4.31 2.82
C LYS A 206 6.14 5.77 3.27
N SER A 207 5.04 6.50 3.22
CA SER A 207 4.98 7.83 3.82
C SER A 207 3.57 8.21 4.25
N LEU A 208 3.49 9.05 5.28
CA LEU A 208 2.30 9.78 5.69
C LEU A 208 2.59 11.26 5.57
N SER A 209 1.82 12.01 4.77
CA SER A 209 1.98 13.46 4.66
C SER A 209 0.74 14.16 5.18
N ILE A 210 0.93 15.09 6.11
CA ILE A 210 -0.14 15.88 6.73
C ILE A 210 0.12 17.33 6.39
N SER A 211 -0.82 17.96 5.68
CA SER A 211 -0.74 19.37 5.31
C SER A 211 -1.98 20.12 5.75
N SER A 212 -1.80 21.34 6.24
CA SER A 212 -2.90 22.27 6.48
C SER A 212 -3.09 23.17 5.25
N PHE A 213 -4.34 23.44 4.86
CA PHE A 213 -4.63 24.26 3.68
C PHE A 213 -5.08 25.68 4.04
N TYR A 214 -4.73 26.63 3.17
CA TYR A 214 -5.46 27.89 2.99
C TYR A 214 -5.97 27.96 1.54
N CYS A 215 -7.27 28.08 1.32
CA CYS A 215 -7.82 28.25 -0.03
C CYS A 215 -8.04 29.74 -0.32
N GLY A 216 -7.11 30.36 -1.04
CA GLY A 216 -7.19 31.78 -1.37
C GLY A 216 -8.19 32.16 -2.47
N LYS A 217 -8.84 31.20 -3.17
CA LYS A 217 -9.69 31.52 -4.35
C LYS A 217 -10.89 30.61 -4.62
N ARG A 218 -11.23 29.61 -3.79
CA ARG A 218 -12.45 28.79 -3.96
C ARG A 218 -13.15 28.50 -2.63
N PRO A 219 -14.49 28.57 -2.56
CA PRO A 219 -15.23 28.18 -1.38
C PRO A 219 -15.26 26.65 -1.30
N ILE A 220 -14.27 26.05 -0.64
CA ILE A 220 -14.39 24.70 -0.10
C ILE A 220 -15.14 24.88 1.24
N PRO A 221 -16.11 24.03 1.61
CA PRO A 221 -16.81 24.17 2.88
C PRO A 221 -15.80 24.32 4.02
N GLU A 222 -15.96 25.38 4.82
CA GLU A 222 -15.09 25.89 5.91
C GLU A 222 -14.60 24.84 6.93
N LYS A 223 -15.11 23.61 6.83
CA LYS A 223 -14.95 22.51 7.78
C LYS A 223 -13.71 21.66 7.53
N GLN A 224 -13.24 21.43 6.29
CA GLN A 224 -12.12 20.52 6.02
C GLN A 224 -10.77 21.26 5.93
N GLN A 225 -9.92 21.08 6.93
CA GLN A 225 -8.73 21.93 7.18
C GLN A 225 -7.39 21.22 6.96
N PHE A 226 -7.40 19.88 7.00
CA PHE A 226 -6.19 19.06 6.88
C PHE A 226 -6.32 18.01 5.78
N SER A 227 -5.25 17.81 5.00
CA SER A 227 -5.10 16.63 4.12
C SER A 227 -4.15 15.63 4.74
N PHE A 228 -4.54 14.37 4.70
CA PHE A 228 -3.68 13.24 5.00
C PHE A 228 -3.48 12.46 3.72
N ARG A 229 -2.24 12.43 3.23
CA ARG A 229 -1.82 11.64 2.08
C ARG A 229 -1.09 10.39 2.57
N TYR A 230 -1.71 9.24 2.35
CA TYR A 230 -1.22 7.92 2.69
C TYR A 230 -0.53 7.32 1.47
N CYS A 231 0.71 6.86 1.65
CA CYS A 231 1.53 6.27 0.61
C CYS A 231 1.97 4.87 1.03
N VAL A 232 1.69 3.87 0.19
CA VAL A 232 2.02 2.46 0.44
C VAL A 232 2.89 1.95 -0.71
N GLN A 233 3.96 1.23 -0.36
CA GLN A 233 4.81 0.54 -1.33
C GLN A 233 4.12 -0.77 -1.75
N LEU A 234 3.95 -0.96 -3.06
CA LEU A 234 3.42 -2.18 -3.67
C LEU A 234 4.58 -3.01 -4.27
N PRO A 235 4.33 -4.29 -4.61
CA PRO A 235 5.27 -5.10 -5.37
C PRO A 235 5.66 -4.46 -6.72
N ASN A 236 6.88 -4.74 -7.18
CA ASN A 236 7.49 -4.22 -8.40
C ASN A 236 7.67 -2.69 -8.40
N ASP A 237 8.14 -2.14 -7.27
CA ASP A 237 8.41 -0.71 -7.06
C ASP A 237 7.25 0.27 -7.28
N ARG A 238 6.04 -0.24 -7.49
CA ARG A 238 4.83 0.58 -7.63
C ARG A 238 4.42 1.22 -6.31
N VAL A 239 3.76 2.38 -6.38
CA VAL A 239 3.31 3.14 -5.21
C VAL A 239 1.82 3.42 -5.31
N ALA A 240 1.07 3.09 -4.27
CA ALA A 240 -0.32 3.49 -4.12
C ALA A 240 -0.43 4.71 -3.22
N VAL A 241 -1.13 5.74 -3.69
CA VAL A 241 -1.36 6.99 -2.93
C VAL A 241 -2.85 7.20 -2.72
N THR A 242 -3.23 7.66 -1.55
CA THR A 242 -4.59 8.16 -1.31
C THR A 242 -4.60 9.33 -0.37
N GLU A 243 -5.47 10.26 -0.67
CA GLU A 243 -5.61 11.50 0.07
C GLU A 243 -7.00 11.56 0.69
N LYS A 244 -7.06 11.84 1.99
CA LYS A 244 -8.31 12.06 2.72
C LYS A 244 -8.24 13.41 3.43
N ARG A 245 -9.37 14.12 3.46
CA ARG A 245 -9.48 15.43 4.09
C ARG A 245 -10.29 15.35 5.37
N TYR A 246 -9.81 16.01 6.41
CA TYR A 246 -10.40 15.97 7.73
C TYR A 246 -10.65 17.38 8.26
N ILE A 247 -11.69 17.48 9.10
CA ILE A 247 -11.91 18.63 9.96
C ILE A 247 -10.94 18.56 11.14
N ARG A 248 -10.71 19.66 11.86
CA ARG A 248 -9.69 19.75 12.93
C ARG A 248 -9.74 18.58 13.93
N ASP A 249 -10.87 18.38 14.60
CA ASP A 249 -10.96 17.38 15.68
C ASP A 249 -10.82 15.95 15.14
N ARG A 250 -11.40 15.68 13.95
CA ARG A 250 -11.25 14.39 13.26
C ARG A 250 -9.83 14.13 12.76
N ALA A 251 -9.07 15.17 12.42
CA ALA A 251 -7.68 15.03 11.99
C ALA A 251 -6.80 14.53 13.14
N VAL A 252 -7.00 15.08 14.34
CA VAL A 252 -6.30 14.67 15.56
C VAL A 252 -6.68 13.24 15.94
N GLU A 253 -7.99 12.92 15.95
CA GLU A 253 -8.47 11.56 16.18
C GLU A 253 -7.84 10.56 15.19
N GLU A 254 -7.79 10.91 13.90
CA GLU A 254 -7.21 10.05 12.87
C GLU A 254 -5.71 9.86 13.07
N PHE A 255 -4.96 10.93 13.38
CA PHE A 255 -3.54 10.85 13.67
C PHE A 255 -3.24 9.90 14.83
N VAL A 256 -3.95 10.07 15.95
CA VAL A 256 -3.82 9.21 17.13
C VAL A 256 -4.22 7.76 16.79
N ARG A 257 -5.30 7.57 16.01
CA ARG A 257 -5.78 6.26 15.57
C ARG A 257 -4.75 5.49 14.75
N ILE A 258 -4.04 6.17 13.83
CA ILE A 258 -3.02 5.53 12.98
C ILE A 258 -1.95 4.85 13.83
N PHE A 259 -1.40 5.57 14.80
CA PHE A 259 -0.29 5.09 15.64
C PHE A 259 -0.73 4.27 16.87
N LYS A 260 -2.05 4.14 17.11
CA LYS A 260 -2.59 3.37 18.24
C LYS A 260 -2.17 1.90 18.20
N HIS A 261 -2.03 1.31 17.00
CA HIS A 261 -1.64 -0.08 16.86
C HIS A 261 -0.12 -0.28 17.01
N LYS A 262 0.31 -1.17 17.92
CA LYS A 262 1.73 -1.37 18.28
C LYS A 262 2.66 -1.84 17.16
N LYS A 263 2.09 -2.37 16.06
CA LYS A 263 2.85 -2.82 14.88
C LYS A 263 2.73 -1.85 13.70
N THR A 264 2.01 -0.73 13.83
CA THR A 264 2.01 0.30 12.78
C THR A 264 3.40 0.89 12.67
N THR A 265 3.90 1.04 11.44
CA THR A 265 5.16 1.71 11.13
C THR A 265 4.97 2.66 9.95
N VAL A 266 5.65 3.79 9.98
CA VAL A 266 5.66 4.76 8.88
C VAL A 266 7.11 5.08 8.57
N LYS A 267 7.58 4.84 7.34
CA LYS A 267 8.97 5.15 6.99
C LYS A 267 9.22 6.66 7.07
N THR A 268 8.43 7.46 6.34
CA THR A 268 8.58 8.93 6.35
C THR A 268 7.29 9.63 6.78
N LEU A 269 7.33 10.42 7.85
CA LEU A 269 6.25 11.32 8.25
C LEU A 269 6.58 12.74 7.79
N ARG A 270 5.74 13.29 6.90
CA ARG A 270 5.84 14.68 6.45
C ARG A 270 4.77 15.53 7.12
N LEU A 271 5.18 16.61 7.76
CA LEU A 271 4.30 17.61 8.36
C LEU A 271 4.55 18.95 7.66
N THR A 272 3.62 19.40 6.84
CA THR A 272 3.73 20.67 6.11
C THR A 272 2.91 21.73 6.82
N ALA A 273 3.60 22.66 7.47
CA ALA A 273 3.00 23.76 8.18
C ALA A 273 2.30 24.72 7.22
N GLY A 274 1.09 25.08 7.63
CA GLY A 274 0.38 26.27 7.22
C GLY A 274 -0.19 26.92 8.48
N ARG A 275 -1.07 27.91 8.34
CA ARG A 275 -1.61 28.71 9.48
C ARG A 275 -2.25 27.93 10.65
N ARG A 276 -2.47 26.63 10.53
CA ARG A 276 -3.18 25.79 11.52
C ARG A 276 -2.38 24.57 11.98
N MET A 277 -1.11 24.44 11.59
CA MET A 277 -0.32 23.27 12.00
C MET A 277 0.01 23.31 13.49
N ASP A 278 0.27 24.48 14.05
CA ASP A 278 0.61 24.64 15.47
C ASP A 278 -0.56 24.18 16.37
N ASP A 279 -1.78 24.61 16.02
CA ASP A 279 -3.02 24.12 16.64
C ASP A 279 -3.16 22.60 16.54
N PHE A 280 -2.80 22.01 15.39
CA PHE A 280 -2.85 20.57 15.20
C PHE A 280 -1.83 19.85 16.09
N LEU A 281 -0.58 20.33 16.14
CA LEU A 281 0.48 19.77 16.99
C LEU A 281 0.05 19.80 18.46
N LYS A 282 -0.43 20.96 18.93
CA LYS A 282 -0.93 21.14 20.29
C LYS A 282 -2.04 20.14 20.65
N ASN A 283 -3.06 20.03 19.79
CA ASN A 283 -4.18 19.12 20.02
C ASN A 283 -3.76 17.65 19.89
N ALA A 284 -2.82 17.32 19.01
CA ALA A 284 -2.26 15.98 18.87
C ALA A 284 -1.47 15.58 20.14
N VAL A 285 -0.64 16.47 20.68
CA VAL A 285 0.05 16.24 21.95
C VAL A 285 -0.96 16.00 23.07
N ALA A 286 -1.97 16.87 23.21
CA ALA A 286 -3.01 16.71 24.22
C ALA A 286 -3.75 15.36 24.11
N GLY A 287 -4.17 14.99 22.90
CA GLY A 287 -4.86 13.72 22.64
C GLY A 287 -3.97 12.49 22.90
N ILE A 288 -2.66 12.58 22.65
CA ILE A 288 -1.72 11.50 22.97
C ILE A 288 -1.53 11.37 24.49
N VAL A 289 -1.39 12.49 25.21
CA VAL A 289 -1.26 12.51 26.67
C VAL A 289 -2.48 11.87 27.33
N GLU A 290 -3.68 12.24 26.89
CA GLU A 290 -4.94 11.66 27.36
C GLU A 290 -5.01 10.15 27.06
N LEU A 291 -4.70 9.75 25.82
CA LEU A 291 -4.65 8.32 25.43
C LEU A 291 -3.68 7.52 26.32
N LYS A 292 -2.50 8.08 26.64
CA LYS A 292 -1.49 7.41 27.47
C LYS A 292 -1.96 7.23 28.91
N LYS A 293 -2.70 8.19 29.46
CA LYS A 293 -3.26 8.13 30.81
C LYS A 293 -4.37 7.08 30.91
N GLU A 294 -5.28 7.04 29.93
CA GLU A 294 -6.52 6.26 30.07
C GLU A 294 -6.48 4.86 29.45
N GLN A 295 -5.77 4.69 28.32
CA GLN A 295 -5.95 3.50 27.49
C GLN A 295 -4.64 2.77 27.16
N CYS A 296 -3.57 3.51 26.86
CA CYS A 296 -2.36 2.96 26.24
C CYS A 296 -1.07 3.62 26.78
N PRO A 297 -0.60 3.26 28.00
CA PRO A 297 0.58 3.87 28.59
C PRO A 297 1.87 3.66 27.77
N LYS A 298 1.91 2.58 26.98
CA LYS A 298 3.04 2.24 26.08
C LYS A 298 2.90 2.86 24.67
N PHE A 299 2.02 3.83 24.48
CA PHE A 299 1.88 4.51 23.18
C PHE A 299 3.18 5.22 22.81
N VAL A 300 3.59 4.97 21.56
CA VAL A 300 4.81 5.48 20.93
C VAL A 300 4.54 5.59 19.43
N ILE A 301 5.01 6.69 18.83
CA ILE A 301 4.95 6.94 17.39
C ILE A 301 6.14 6.25 16.72
N ARG A 302 5.85 5.31 15.82
CA ARG A 302 6.86 4.50 15.14
C ARG A 302 7.13 5.02 13.74
N VAL A 303 8.06 5.96 13.65
CA VAL A 303 8.45 6.63 12.41
C VAL A 303 9.98 6.55 12.25
N THR A 304 10.46 6.27 11.04
CA THR A 304 11.91 6.22 10.76
C THR A 304 12.50 7.58 10.40
N GLU A 305 11.75 8.40 9.67
CA GLU A 305 12.17 9.70 9.17
C GLU A 305 11.05 10.72 9.40
N ILE A 306 11.36 11.84 10.04
CA ILE A 306 10.43 12.98 10.15
C ILE A 306 10.93 14.14 9.29
N ASP A 307 10.00 14.73 8.54
CA ASP A 307 10.24 15.84 7.63
C ASP A 307 9.21 16.94 7.92
N PHE A 308 9.65 17.97 8.61
CA PHE A 308 8.82 19.09 9.04
C PHE A 308 9.13 20.30 8.18
N HIS A 309 8.13 20.78 7.46
CA HIS A 309 8.23 21.97 6.62
C HIS A 309 7.43 23.12 7.25
N GLY A 310 8.05 24.04 7.99
CA GLY A 310 7.35 25.12 8.69
C GLY A 310 8.18 25.91 9.68
N ASN A 311 7.52 26.83 10.39
CA ASN A 311 8.11 27.47 11.57
C ASN A 311 8.11 26.47 12.73
N LEU A 312 9.27 26.25 13.33
CA LEU A 312 9.41 25.29 14.42
C LEU A 312 8.86 25.90 15.72
N VAL A 313 7.93 25.18 16.36
CA VAL A 313 7.29 25.59 17.62
C VAL A 313 7.56 24.58 18.73
N ALA A 314 7.39 24.97 20.00
CA ALA A 314 7.63 24.11 21.16
C ALA A 314 6.79 22.80 21.09
N GLU A 315 5.56 22.88 20.60
CA GLU A 315 4.65 21.74 20.45
C GLU A 315 5.19 20.68 19.48
N PHE A 316 6.04 21.05 18.53
CA PHE A 316 6.73 20.06 17.69
C PHE A 316 7.73 19.25 18.53
N CYS A 317 8.50 19.90 19.41
CA CYS A 317 9.44 19.21 20.29
C CYS A 317 8.71 18.32 21.31
N GLU A 318 7.57 18.78 21.81
CA GLU A 318 6.69 17.95 22.66
C GLU A 318 6.16 16.73 21.91
N LEU A 319 5.70 16.91 20.67
CA LEU A 319 5.24 15.80 19.83
C LEU A 319 6.39 14.82 19.55
N LEU A 320 7.58 15.33 19.25
CA LEU A 320 8.79 14.55 18.99
C LEU A 320 9.12 13.64 20.16
N SER A 321 8.87 14.06 21.41
CA SER A 321 9.09 13.25 22.61
C SER A 321 8.33 11.91 22.63
N PHE A 322 7.25 11.78 21.85
CA PHE A 322 6.49 10.53 21.71
C PHE A 322 7.03 9.56 20.65
N PHE A 323 8.07 9.94 19.90
CA PHE A 323 8.65 9.11 18.85
C PHE A 323 9.58 8.05 19.42
N ASP A 324 9.55 6.88 18.80
CA ASP A 324 10.40 5.75 19.16
C ASP A 324 11.87 6.02 18.82
N THR A 325 12.66 6.30 19.84
CA THR A 325 14.11 6.57 19.66
C THR A 325 14.91 5.39 19.11
N SER A 326 14.37 4.16 19.12
CA SER A 326 15.08 2.99 18.60
C SER A 326 15.02 2.87 17.07
N ILE A 327 14.04 3.53 16.44
CA ILE A 327 13.81 3.45 14.99
C ILE A 327 13.82 4.81 14.29
N LEU A 328 13.66 5.93 15.02
CA LEU A 328 13.79 7.26 14.44
C LEU A 328 15.26 7.54 14.11
N MET A 329 15.57 7.55 12.83
CA MET A 329 16.94 7.70 12.31
C MET A 329 17.21 9.10 11.76
N SER A 330 16.18 9.75 11.20
CA SER A 330 16.34 11.03 10.49
C SER A 330 15.34 12.08 10.96
N ILE A 331 15.84 13.30 11.20
CA ILE A 331 15.03 14.48 11.52
C ILE A 331 15.36 15.58 10.51
N LYS A 332 14.36 16.01 9.73
CA LYS A 332 14.52 17.09 8.75
C LYS A 332 13.56 18.23 9.09
N ILE A 333 14.10 19.44 9.08
CA ILE A 333 13.40 20.70 9.37
C ILE A 333 13.71 21.67 8.24
N GLU A 334 12.73 21.87 7.38
CA GLU A 334 12.71 22.90 6.35
C GLU A 334 11.82 24.04 6.85
N GLY A 335 12.28 25.28 6.81
CA GLY A 335 11.51 26.39 7.35
C GLY A 335 12.07 27.73 6.92
N TYR A 336 11.40 28.81 7.33
CA TYR A 336 11.86 30.17 7.07
C TYR A 336 12.64 30.73 8.25
N ASP A 337 12.11 30.55 9.46
CA ASP A 337 12.69 31.08 10.69
C ASP A 337 12.46 30.11 11.86
N ILE A 338 13.37 30.13 12.83
CA ILE A 338 13.27 29.34 14.06
C ILE A 338 13.73 30.17 15.25
N GLU A 339 12.89 30.22 16.29
CA GLU A 339 13.25 30.82 17.56
C GLU A 339 14.41 30.05 18.23
N PRO A 340 15.48 30.73 18.68
CA PRO A 340 16.66 30.08 19.28
C PRO A 340 16.34 29.18 20.49
N GLU A 341 15.32 29.55 21.27
CA GLU A 341 14.84 28.75 22.41
C GLU A 341 14.29 27.39 21.95
N VAL A 342 13.53 27.36 20.85
CA VAL A 342 12.96 26.14 20.30
C VAL A 342 14.04 25.24 19.70
N VAL A 343 15.09 25.80 19.07
CA VAL A 343 16.26 25.02 18.64
C VAL A 343 16.92 24.35 19.85
N SER A 344 17.08 25.10 20.94
CA SER A 344 17.67 24.58 22.18
C SER A 344 16.84 23.44 22.78
N MET A 345 15.51 23.55 22.73
CA MET A 345 14.60 22.46 23.11
C MET A 345 14.78 21.24 22.20
N LEU A 346 14.86 21.43 20.87
CA LEU A 346 15.01 20.36 19.90
C LEU A 346 16.30 19.55 20.15
N VAL A 347 17.45 20.22 20.25
CA VAL A 347 18.75 19.54 20.45
C VAL A 347 18.84 18.85 21.82
N ALA A 348 18.06 19.32 22.81
CA ALA A 348 17.99 18.70 24.12
C ALA A 348 17.17 17.39 24.14
N THR A 349 16.34 17.13 23.13
CA THR A 349 15.51 15.92 23.07
C THR A 349 16.33 14.64 22.94
N GLU A 350 15.86 13.55 23.54
CA GLU A 350 16.48 12.23 23.41
C GLU A 350 16.39 11.68 21.99
N GLN A 351 15.34 12.06 21.25
CA GLN A 351 15.16 11.74 19.83
C GLN A 351 16.28 12.33 18.98
N PHE A 352 16.62 13.61 19.20
CA PHE A 352 17.69 14.27 18.49
C PHE A 352 19.06 13.65 18.80
N LYS A 353 19.35 13.40 20.08
CA LYS A 353 20.62 12.80 20.53
C LYS A 353 20.85 11.37 20.02
N LYS A 354 19.78 10.63 19.69
CA LYS A 354 19.87 9.26 19.16
C LYS A 354 19.74 9.17 17.65
N ALA A 355 19.27 10.23 16.98
CA ALA A 355 19.19 10.28 15.54
C ALA A 355 20.59 10.09 14.90
N LYS A 356 20.59 9.64 13.65
CA LYS A 356 21.82 9.47 12.85
C LYS A 356 21.93 10.50 11.74
N LYS A 357 20.81 11.09 11.33
CA LYS A 357 20.73 12.08 10.27
C LYS A 357 19.89 13.28 10.71
N VAL A 358 20.40 14.50 10.52
CA VAL A 358 19.66 15.73 10.80
C VAL A 358 19.85 16.76 9.70
N SER A 359 18.79 17.39 9.22
CA SER A 359 18.90 18.57 8.33
C SER A 359 18.03 19.70 8.90
N ILE A 360 18.61 20.87 9.16
CA ILE A 360 17.94 22.06 9.69
C ILE A 360 18.33 23.26 8.83
N MET A 361 17.42 23.63 7.91
CA MET A 361 17.67 24.65 6.89
C MET A 361 17.42 26.11 7.31
N PRO A 362 16.68 26.40 8.40
CA PRO A 362 16.69 27.74 8.98
C PRO A 362 18.01 28.07 9.68
N LEU A 363 18.26 29.36 9.88
CA LEU A 363 19.45 29.83 10.60
C LEU A 363 19.38 29.40 12.08
N VAL A 364 20.41 28.71 12.59
CA VAL A 364 20.48 28.27 13.98
C VAL A 364 21.69 28.83 14.71
N SER A 365 21.50 29.14 15.99
CA SER A 365 22.53 29.64 16.90
C SER A 365 22.74 28.66 18.05
N VAL A 366 23.29 27.49 17.73
CA VAL A 366 23.63 26.44 18.70
C VAL A 366 25.05 25.92 18.45
N PRO A 367 25.75 25.44 19.49
CA PRO A 367 27.09 24.90 19.33
C PRO A 367 27.13 23.71 18.36
N ILE A 368 28.18 23.65 17.53
CA ILE A 368 28.37 22.55 16.57
C ILE A 368 28.50 21.18 17.26
N ASP A 369 28.96 21.19 18.52
CA ASP A 369 29.19 19.99 19.32
C ASP A 369 27.91 19.15 19.46
N ASN A 370 26.73 19.77 19.38
CA ASN A 370 25.43 19.10 19.38
C ASN A 370 25.20 18.20 18.16
N PHE A 371 25.98 18.33 17.08
CA PHE A 371 25.83 17.56 15.85
C PHE A 371 26.93 16.49 15.68
N LEU A 372 27.91 16.45 16.58
CA LEU A 372 29.07 15.55 16.46
C LEU A 372 28.71 14.07 16.60
N HIS A 373 27.54 13.70 17.14
CA HIS A 373 27.10 12.30 17.18
C HIS A 373 26.48 11.79 15.87
N LEU A 374 26.16 12.69 14.92
CA LEU A 374 25.38 12.38 13.71
C LEU A 374 26.25 11.86 12.56
N ASN A 375 25.84 10.80 11.89
CA ASN A 375 26.55 10.32 10.70
C ASN A 375 26.40 11.31 9.54
N THR A 376 25.21 11.90 9.41
CA THR A 376 24.90 12.90 8.39
C THR A 376 24.28 14.12 9.03
N PHE A 377 24.75 15.33 8.69
CA PHE A 377 24.00 16.52 9.07
C PHE A 377 24.12 17.71 8.12
N GLU A 378 23.08 18.53 8.06
CA GLU A 378 23.04 19.70 7.21
C GLU A 378 22.46 20.87 8.01
N VAL A 379 23.23 21.94 8.21
CA VAL A 379 22.83 23.03 9.10
C VAL A 379 23.29 24.39 8.57
N LYS A 380 22.46 25.41 8.78
CA LYS A 380 22.84 26.81 8.56
C LYS A 380 23.14 27.48 9.90
N LEU A 381 24.41 27.77 10.19
CA LEU A 381 24.85 28.34 11.48
C LEU A 381 25.03 29.87 11.40
N ALA A 382 24.56 30.58 12.43
CA ALA A 382 24.77 32.03 12.58
C ALA A 382 26.25 32.38 12.80
N SER A 383 26.96 31.53 13.53
CA SER A 383 28.40 31.64 13.71
C SER A 383 28.96 30.24 13.96
N ALA A 384 30.06 29.93 13.28
CA ALA A 384 30.90 28.78 13.58
C ALA A 384 32.32 29.31 13.74
N LYS A 385 33.09 28.75 14.67
CA LYS A 385 34.51 29.08 14.79
C LYS A 385 35.38 28.04 14.07
N PRO A 386 36.59 28.38 13.60
CA PRO A 386 37.46 27.42 12.94
C PRO A 386 37.75 26.16 13.80
N GLU A 387 37.89 26.31 15.12
CA GLU A 387 38.14 25.19 16.04
C GLU A 387 37.00 24.16 16.05
N GLU A 388 35.77 24.65 15.96
CA GLU A 388 34.54 23.87 16.00
C GLU A 388 34.40 23.04 14.71
N VAL A 389 34.64 23.66 13.56
CA VAL A 389 34.64 22.97 12.26
C VAL A 389 35.74 21.91 12.19
N VAL A 390 36.92 22.18 12.76
CA VAL A 390 38.00 21.18 12.82
C VAL A 390 37.60 19.93 13.60
N LYS A 391 36.75 20.04 14.64
CA LYS A 391 36.23 18.85 15.34
C LYS A 391 35.40 17.97 14.40
N VAL A 392 34.54 18.58 13.59
CA VAL A 392 33.74 17.87 12.58
C VAL A 392 34.62 17.20 11.54
N VAL A 393 35.61 17.92 11.00
CA VAL A 393 36.57 17.37 10.03
C VAL A 393 37.32 16.17 10.61
N LYS A 394 37.87 16.31 11.83
CA LYS A 394 38.58 15.23 12.51
C LYS A 394 37.71 13.99 12.70
N LYS A 395 36.45 14.18 13.12
CA LYS A 395 35.49 13.08 13.23
C LYS A 395 35.40 12.27 11.94
N PHE A 396 35.23 12.93 10.79
CA PHE A 396 35.12 12.27 9.48
C PHE A 396 36.43 11.61 9.02
N GLN A 397 37.57 12.03 9.55
CA GLN A 397 38.88 11.41 9.30
C GLN A 397 39.14 10.19 10.20
N THR A 398 38.60 10.17 11.43
CA THR A 398 38.97 9.19 12.46
C THR A 398 37.91 8.15 12.79
N GLU A 399 36.63 8.44 12.57
CA GLU A 399 35.54 7.51 12.89
C GLU A 399 35.17 6.63 11.68
N PRO A 400 34.78 5.35 11.89
CA PRO A 400 34.34 4.46 10.83
C PRO A 400 32.90 4.79 10.40
N LEU A 401 32.73 5.92 9.72
CA LEU A 401 31.42 6.36 9.22
C LEU A 401 30.95 5.52 8.02
N PRO A 402 29.64 5.25 7.90
CA PRO A 402 29.09 4.59 6.73
C PRO A 402 29.40 5.34 5.43
N LEU A 403 29.42 4.60 4.32
CA LEU A 403 29.44 5.20 2.99
C LEU A 403 28.29 6.22 2.87
N ASP A 404 28.55 7.32 2.17
CA ASP A 404 27.63 8.41 1.94
C ASP A 404 27.23 9.24 3.16
N SER A 405 27.92 9.05 4.29
CA SER A 405 27.89 10.01 5.40
C SER A 405 28.45 11.35 4.93
N PHE A 406 27.75 12.46 5.21
CA PHE A 406 28.16 13.80 4.80
C PHE A 406 27.77 14.85 5.84
N PHE A 407 28.45 15.98 5.81
CA PHE A 407 28.00 17.17 6.51
C PHE A 407 27.98 18.39 5.59
N THR A 408 27.06 19.31 5.85
CA THR A 408 27.07 20.65 5.26
C THR A 408 26.89 21.67 6.38
N ILE A 409 27.83 22.61 6.48
CA ILE A 409 27.74 23.75 7.38
C ILE A 409 27.65 24.99 6.50
N MET A 410 26.47 25.60 6.44
CA MET A 410 26.22 26.82 5.69
C MET A 410 26.38 28.02 6.64
N ALA A 411 27.09 29.05 6.18
CA ALA A 411 27.23 30.30 6.90
C ALA A 411 26.13 31.29 6.46
N GLU A 412 25.75 32.22 7.35
CA GLU A 412 24.83 33.31 6.99
C GLU A 412 25.49 34.33 6.04
N ARG A 413 26.79 34.56 6.22
CA ARG A 413 27.61 35.48 5.45
C ARG A 413 28.74 34.74 4.77
N GLU A 414 29.36 35.40 3.81
CA GLU A 414 30.56 34.88 3.15
C GLU A 414 31.66 34.59 4.18
N ILE A 415 32.29 33.43 4.05
CA ILE A 415 33.38 32.99 4.91
C ILE A 415 34.60 33.84 4.56
N ASP A 416 35.07 34.65 5.52
CA ASP A 416 36.20 35.53 5.29
C ASP A 416 37.55 34.80 5.22
N GLU A 417 38.54 35.46 4.63
CA GLU A 417 39.88 34.90 4.44
C GLU A 417 40.58 34.55 5.76
N ASN A 418 40.33 35.32 6.83
CA ASN A 418 40.93 35.04 8.14
C ASN A 418 40.38 33.74 8.74
N PHE A 419 39.08 33.48 8.54
CA PHE A 419 38.45 32.22 8.92
C PHE A 419 39.09 31.05 8.17
N LEU A 420 39.27 31.16 6.85
CA LEU A 420 39.88 30.12 6.02
C LEU A 420 41.33 29.83 6.44
N VAL A 421 42.15 30.87 6.63
CA VAL A 421 43.53 30.73 7.10
C VAL A 421 43.56 30.06 8.47
N GLY A 422 42.75 30.52 9.41
CA GLY A 422 42.66 29.93 10.75
C GLY A 422 42.19 28.47 10.73
N LEU A 423 41.29 28.11 9.82
CA LEU A 423 40.83 26.74 9.60
C LEU A 423 41.98 25.86 9.08
N PHE A 424 42.68 26.28 8.04
CA PHE A 424 43.77 25.53 7.43
C PHE A 424 44.98 25.34 8.36
N GLU A 425 45.31 26.36 9.15
CA GLU A 425 46.35 26.27 10.17
C GLU A 425 45.99 25.25 11.26
N LYS A 426 44.76 25.28 11.77
CA LYS A 426 44.30 24.33 12.80
C LYS A 426 44.17 22.90 12.30
N MET A 427 43.87 22.71 11.01
CA MET A 427 43.93 21.40 10.37
C MET A 427 45.37 20.89 10.15
N LYS A 428 46.39 21.75 10.35
CA LYS A 428 47.81 21.44 10.10
C LYS A 428 48.08 20.94 8.68
N LEU A 429 47.36 21.48 7.69
CA LEU A 429 47.56 21.10 6.29
C LEU A 429 48.91 21.64 5.79
N PRO A 430 49.79 20.78 5.23
CA PRO A 430 50.98 21.23 4.52
C PRO A 430 50.60 22.22 3.43
N GLU A 431 51.44 23.20 3.13
CA GLU A 431 51.14 24.26 2.14
C GLU A 431 50.75 23.68 0.77
N LYS A 432 51.37 22.57 0.36
CA LYS A 432 51.02 21.83 -0.87
C LYS A 432 49.65 21.13 -0.84
N SER A 433 49.11 20.86 0.34
CA SER A 433 47.79 20.25 0.54
C SER A 433 46.67 21.29 0.66
N ARG A 434 47.03 22.59 0.61
CA ARG A 434 46.10 23.72 0.52
C ARG A 434 45.70 24.05 -0.93
N TYR A 435 46.28 23.36 -1.92
CA TYR A 435 45.87 23.52 -3.32
C TYR A 435 44.62 22.69 -3.58
N SER A 436 43.63 23.32 -4.21
CA SER A 436 42.39 22.66 -4.60
C SER A 436 42.65 21.55 -5.62
N ILE A 437 42.00 20.41 -5.43
CA ILE A 437 41.95 19.37 -6.46
C ILE A 437 40.91 19.66 -7.56
N SER A 438 40.10 20.71 -7.39
CA SER A 438 39.13 21.16 -8.39
C SER A 438 39.81 22.10 -9.38
N THR A 439 39.32 22.14 -10.61
CA THR A 439 39.75 23.14 -11.61
C THR A 439 39.12 24.51 -11.39
N HIS A 440 38.36 24.73 -10.31
CA HIS A 440 37.71 26.00 -9.98
C HIS A 440 38.50 26.78 -8.94
N ASP A 441 38.91 28.00 -9.29
CA ASP A 441 39.79 28.85 -8.47
C ASP A 441 39.16 29.27 -7.12
N TYR A 442 37.83 29.26 -7.03
CA TYR A 442 37.08 29.70 -5.84
C TYR A 442 36.72 28.59 -4.85
N ASN A 443 36.94 27.31 -5.21
CA ASN A 443 36.60 26.18 -4.37
C ASN A 443 37.87 25.56 -3.83
N HIS A 444 38.02 25.44 -2.51
CA HIS A 444 39.09 24.63 -1.92
C HIS A 444 38.58 23.20 -1.67
N VAL A 445 38.99 22.26 -2.51
CA VAL A 445 38.65 20.83 -2.36
C VAL A 445 39.90 20.03 -1.96
N SER A 446 39.77 19.19 -0.93
CA SER A 446 40.87 18.37 -0.39
C SER A 446 40.43 16.93 -0.10
N LYS A 447 41.38 15.98 -0.19
CA LYS A 447 41.17 14.56 0.10
C LYS A 447 41.87 14.17 1.39
N HIS A 448 41.22 13.36 2.20
CA HIS A 448 41.73 12.89 3.49
C HIS A 448 41.47 11.40 3.64
N ALA A 449 42.40 10.72 4.32
CA ALA A 449 42.23 9.31 4.66
C ALA A 449 41.09 9.14 5.67
N THR A 450 40.46 7.96 5.62
CA THR A 450 39.49 7.48 6.61
C THR A 450 40.04 6.19 7.25
N PRO A 451 39.43 5.67 8.32
CA PRO A 451 39.84 4.37 8.88
C PRO A 451 39.66 3.19 7.93
N SER A 452 38.82 3.34 6.90
CA SER A 452 38.63 2.35 5.84
C SER A 452 39.54 2.66 4.66
N SER A 453 40.30 1.67 4.18
CA SER A 453 41.11 1.80 2.95
C SER A 453 40.29 2.02 1.69
N ASP A 454 39.03 1.59 1.72
CA ASP A 454 38.14 1.58 0.55
C ASP A 454 37.37 2.91 0.41
N ASN A 455 37.45 3.77 1.42
CA ASN A 455 36.75 5.05 1.47
C ASN A 455 37.71 6.22 1.66
N VAL A 456 37.35 7.36 1.07
CA VAL A 456 38.08 8.62 1.21
C VAL A 456 37.12 9.71 1.66
N PHE A 457 37.60 10.59 2.54
CA PHE A 457 36.87 11.76 2.97
C PHE A 457 37.23 12.94 2.07
N ILE A 458 36.24 13.53 1.41
CA ILE A 458 36.41 14.72 0.58
C ILE A 458 35.83 15.91 1.32
N LEU A 459 36.63 16.97 1.46
CA LEU A 459 36.24 18.24 2.08
C LEU A 459 36.30 19.34 1.02
N LYS A 460 35.17 20.02 0.83
CA LYS A 460 35.01 21.23 0.01
C LYS A 460 34.72 22.41 0.93
N VAL A 461 35.46 23.48 0.74
CA VAL A 461 35.21 24.78 1.37
C VAL A 461 34.98 25.76 0.23
N ASP A 462 33.82 26.40 0.21
CA ASP A 462 33.48 27.45 -0.73
C ASP A 462 33.13 28.75 0.01
N ALA A 463 32.65 29.75 -0.71
CA ALA A 463 32.42 31.09 -0.18
C ALA A 463 31.37 31.13 0.94
N GLN A 464 30.42 30.18 0.99
CA GLN A 464 29.29 30.24 1.93
C GLN A 464 29.03 28.93 2.68
N SER A 465 29.77 27.87 2.38
CA SER A 465 29.55 26.57 2.96
C SER A 465 30.83 25.75 3.11
N ILE A 466 30.76 24.82 4.05
CA ILE A 466 31.77 23.79 4.28
C ILE A 466 31.05 22.45 4.14
N TYR A 467 31.40 21.72 3.08
CA TYR A 467 30.81 20.44 2.74
C TYR A 467 31.84 19.32 2.87
N GLY A 468 31.48 18.25 3.55
CA GLY A 468 32.32 17.07 3.69
C GLY A 468 31.56 15.79 3.42
N VAL A 469 32.17 14.82 2.73
CA VAL A 469 31.50 13.55 2.39
C VAL A 469 32.44 12.36 2.34
N ILE A 470 31.96 11.20 2.79
CA ILE A 470 32.62 9.91 2.66
C ILE A 470 32.21 9.27 1.34
N VAL A 471 33.18 9.03 0.47
CA VAL A 471 32.98 8.41 -0.85
C VAL A 471 33.85 7.16 -1.00
N SER A 472 33.42 6.25 -1.86
CA SER A 472 34.23 5.11 -2.24
C SER A 472 35.42 5.56 -3.10
N CYS A 473 36.58 4.99 -2.84
CA CYS A 473 37.79 5.17 -3.65
C CYS A 473 37.55 4.77 -5.12
N ASP A 474 36.76 3.72 -5.35
CA ASP A 474 36.49 3.24 -6.70
C ASP A 474 35.50 4.13 -7.45
N ALA A 475 34.46 4.62 -6.76
CA ALA A 475 33.56 5.63 -7.34
C ALA A 475 34.33 6.89 -7.74
N LEU A 476 35.26 7.35 -6.89
CA LEU A 476 36.07 8.53 -7.17
C LEU A 476 36.98 8.34 -8.40
N LYS A 477 37.53 7.14 -8.63
CA LYS A 477 38.35 6.84 -9.81
C LYS A 477 37.54 6.83 -11.11
N ARG A 478 36.24 6.51 -11.04
CA ARG A 478 35.35 6.45 -12.22
C ARG A 478 34.78 7.81 -12.63
N LEU A 479 34.94 8.83 -11.79
CA LEU A 479 34.42 10.17 -12.07
C LEU A 479 35.01 10.74 -13.36
N LYS A 480 34.13 10.98 -14.34
CA LYS A 480 34.46 11.68 -15.60
C LYS A 480 34.30 13.20 -15.52
N MET A 481 33.76 13.71 -14.42
CA MET A 481 33.44 15.12 -14.19
C MET A 481 34.32 15.72 -13.10
N ASP A 482 34.44 17.06 -13.08
CA ASP A 482 35.19 17.77 -12.03
C ASP A 482 34.63 17.42 -10.64
N VAL A 483 35.52 17.21 -9.67
CA VAL A 483 35.15 16.77 -8.33
C VAL A 483 34.27 17.80 -7.62
N ALA A 484 34.48 19.11 -7.85
CA ALA A 484 33.59 20.11 -7.27
C ALA A 484 32.18 20.07 -7.88
N VAL A 485 32.05 19.79 -9.19
CA VAL A 485 30.74 19.59 -9.83
C VAL A 485 30.03 18.38 -9.22
N TYR A 486 30.74 17.26 -9.04
CA TYR A 486 30.20 16.09 -8.36
C TYR A 486 29.72 16.41 -6.94
N LEU A 487 30.53 17.11 -6.15
CA LEU A 487 30.16 17.49 -4.78
C LEU A 487 28.97 18.44 -4.75
N ASN A 488 28.91 19.44 -5.63
CA ASN A 488 27.77 20.35 -5.74
C ASN A 488 26.48 19.60 -6.07
N LEU A 489 26.49 18.71 -7.07
CA LEU A 489 25.30 17.93 -7.40
C LEU A 489 24.89 17.03 -6.22
N ARG A 490 25.87 16.48 -5.51
CA ARG A 490 25.59 15.65 -4.33
C ARG A 490 25.03 16.46 -3.16
N GLU A 491 25.51 17.68 -2.95
CA GLU A 491 24.95 18.66 -2.00
C GLU A 491 23.47 18.95 -2.32
N PHE A 492 23.12 19.08 -3.59
CA PHE A 492 21.73 19.21 -4.06
C PHE A 492 20.93 17.90 -4.08
N GLY A 493 21.46 16.81 -3.51
CA GLY A 493 20.75 15.55 -3.33
C GLY A 493 20.69 14.64 -4.56
N PHE A 494 21.55 14.85 -5.56
CA PHE A 494 21.67 13.92 -6.69
C PHE A 494 22.42 12.64 -6.25
N ASP A 495 21.80 11.49 -6.53
CA ASP A 495 22.38 10.17 -6.28
C ASP A 495 23.16 9.69 -7.51
N PHE A 496 24.38 9.21 -7.27
CA PHE A 496 25.34 8.78 -8.28
C PHE A 496 25.75 7.31 -8.12
N THR A 497 24.96 6.53 -7.38
CA THR A 497 25.22 5.10 -7.08
C THR A 497 25.32 4.20 -8.32
N ASP A 498 24.97 4.70 -9.51
CA ASP A 498 25.04 3.99 -10.80
C ASP A 498 26.28 4.32 -11.67
N LEU A 499 27.25 5.12 -11.20
CA LEU A 499 28.43 5.57 -11.99
C LEU A 499 29.66 4.63 -12.00
#